data_AF-A0A3S0ERD8-F1
#
_entry.id   AF-A0A3S0ERD8-F1
#
_cell.length_a   1.000
_cell.length_b   1.000
_cell.length_c   1.000
_cell.angle_alpha   90.00
_cell.angle_beta   90.00
_cell.angle_gamma   90.00
#
_symmetry.space_group_name_H-M   'P 1'
#
loop_
_entity.id
_entity.type
_entity.pdbx_description
1 polymer ?
#
loop_
_entity_poly.entity_id
_entity_poly.type
_entity_poly.pdbx_seq_one_letter_code
_entity_poly.pdbx_strand_id
1 'polypeptide(L)'
;MSRAKDIFERLRSQGLTALDALIADREPESLFLDFKRSPDDGSARVLSEEDGKNLSKAVSGFANSSGGVIVWGVDCRRDASGNENASKMPVVDAHGFNTKLQGAVSRSSIPPHPGVEIIAIQGEDPTSSRGFVVLTPTEI
;
A
#
# COMPACT_ATOMS: atom_id res chain seq x y z
N MET A 1 8.60 -10.91 -15.68
CA MET A 1 8.09 -10.45 -14.38
C MET A 1 8.08 -8.93 -14.39
N SER A 2 6.96 -8.30 -14.01
CA SER A 2 6.87 -6.84 -13.92
C SER A 2 7.65 -6.32 -12.70
N ARG A 3 8.18 -5.10 -12.77
CA ARG A 3 8.93 -4.47 -11.66
C ARG A 3 8.07 -4.33 -10.39
N ALA A 4 6.76 -4.08 -10.55
CA ALA A 4 5.80 -4.07 -9.46
C ALA A 4 5.74 -5.41 -8.69
N LYS A 5 5.71 -6.53 -9.42
CA LYS A 5 5.66 -7.86 -8.79
C LYS A 5 6.92 -8.16 -7.98
N ASP A 6 8.10 -7.79 -8.50
CA ASP A 6 9.36 -7.96 -7.77
C ASP A 6 9.37 -7.19 -6.45
N ILE A 7 8.92 -5.93 -6.48
CA ILE A 7 8.77 -5.10 -5.27
C ILE A 7 7.80 -5.75 -4.28
N PHE A 8 6.65 -6.24 -4.76
CA PHE A 8 5.66 -6.89 -3.92
C PHE A 8 6.18 -8.18 -3.28
N GLU A 9 6.82 -9.06 -4.04
CA GLU A 9 7.39 -10.31 -3.53
C GLU A 9 8.49 -10.04 -2.49
N ARG A 10 9.31 -9.00 -2.71
CA ARG A 10 10.28 -8.54 -1.72
C ARG A 10 9.62 -8.04 -0.45
N LEU A 11 8.57 -7.22 -0.55
CA LEU A 11 7.77 -6.75 0.58
C LEU A 11 7.07 -7.90 1.31
N ARG A 12 6.60 -8.91 0.58
CA ARG A 12 5.97 -10.11 1.16
C ARG A 12 6.98 -10.97 1.91
N SER A 13 8.17 -11.18 1.34
CA SER A 13 9.18 -12.08 1.90
C SER A 13 10.02 -11.42 3.00
N GLN A 14 10.32 -10.13 2.89
CA GLN A 14 11.20 -9.41 3.81
C GLN A 14 10.44 -8.42 4.72
N GLY A 15 9.16 -8.15 4.43
CA GLY A 15 8.31 -7.28 5.24
C GLY A 15 8.87 -5.88 5.39
N LEU A 16 9.05 -5.47 6.64
CA LEU A 16 9.55 -4.16 7.01
C LEU A 16 10.96 -3.88 6.46
N THR A 17 11.85 -4.87 6.43
CA THR A 17 13.23 -4.67 5.95
C THR A 17 13.26 -4.29 4.47
N ALA A 18 12.38 -4.86 3.65
CA ALA A 18 12.24 -4.44 2.26
C ALA A 18 11.66 -3.02 2.17
N LEU A 19 10.69 -2.67 3.01
CA LEU A 19 10.12 -1.33 3.05
C LEU A 19 11.16 -0.27 3.42
N ASP A 20 11.97 -0.54 4.45
CA ASP A 20 13.09 0.32 4.83
C ASP A 20 14.11 0.44 3.71
N ALA A 21 14.41 -0.66 3.00
CA ALA A 21 15.28 -0.61 1.84
C ALA A 21 14.69 0.26 0.71
N LEU A 22 13.38 0.17 0.41
CA LEU A 22 12.74 0.99 -0.61
C LEU A 22 12.75 2.49 -0.24
N ILE A 23 12.51 2.80 1.03
CA ILE A 23 12.59 4.17 1.55
C ILE A 23 14.04 4.69 1.51
N ALA A 24 15.00 3.84 1.87
CA ALA A 24 16.43 4.20 1.92
C ALA A 24 17.08 4.32 0.54
N ASP A 25 16.68 3.47 -0.42
CA ASP A 25 17.09 3.53 -1.84
C ASP A 25 16.57 4.82 -2.50
N ARG A 26 15.66 5.54 -1.82
CA ARG A 26 14.98 6.74 -2.30
C ARG A 26 14.36 6.51 -3.67
N GLU A 27 13.90 5.29 -3.96
CA GLU A 27 13.09 5.02 -5.15
C GLU A 27 11.84 5.89 -4.99
N PRO A 28 11.81 7.07 -5.63
CA PRO A 28 10.71 8.00 -5.47
C PRO A 28 9.50 7.31 -6.07
N GLU A 29 8.28 7.67 -5.62
CA GLU A 29 7.01 7.19 -6.14
C GLU A 29 7.10 6.96 -7.66
N SER A 30 7.41 5.72 -8.03
CA SER A 30 7.69 5.37 -9.41
C SER A 30 6.35 5.11 -10.06
N LEU A 31 6.31 5.02 -11.39
CA LEU A 31 5.10 4.59 -12.11
C LEU A 31 4.50 3.28 -11.56
N PHE A 32 5.28 2.50 -10.80
CA PHE A 32 4.92 1.20 -10.26
C PHE A 32 4.84 1.12 -8.73
N LEU A 33 5.18 2.18 -7.98
CA LEU A 33 5.16 2.16 -6.50
C LEU A 33 4.60 3.49 -5.98
N ASP A 34 3.51 3.42 -5.23
CA ASP A 34 2.83 4.59 -4.70
C ASP A 34 2.67 4.45 -3.18
N PHE A 35 3.05 5.49 -2.46
CA PHE A 35 2.97 5.54 -1.00
C PHE A 35 1.75 6.35 -0.59
N LYS A 36 0.93 5.78 0.28
CA LYS A 36 -0.24 6.44 0.82
C LYS A 36 -0.23 6.44 2.33
N ARG A 37 -0.56 7.60 2.90
CA ARG A 37 -0.89 7.72 4.31
C ARG A 37 -2.41 7.64 4.46
N SER A 38 -2.88 6.79 5.36
CA SER A 38 -4.29 6.81 5.77
C SER A 38 -4.53 7.96 6.74
N PRO A 39 -5.59 8.76 6.57
CA PRO A 39 -6.01 9.74 7.58
C PRO A 39 -6.29 9.03 8.91
N ASP A 40 -5.85 9.64 10.00
CA ASP A 40 -5.92 9.07 11.36
C ASP A 40 -5.20 7.71 11.53
N ASP A 41 -4.18 7.45 10.71
CA ASP A 41 -3.35 6.23 10.75
C ASP A 41 -4.21 4.94 10.69
N GLY A 42 -5.33 4.98 9.94
CA GLY A 42 -6.24 3.85 9.78
C GLY A 42 -7.05 3.49 11.03
N SER A 43 -7.01 4.33 12.07
CA SER A 43 -7.73 4.12 13.34
C SER A 43 -9.25 4.27 13.22
N ALA A 44 -9.71 4.92 12.14
CA ALA A 44 -11.12 5.04 11.84
C ALA A 44 -11.78 3.66 11.72
N ARG A 45 -12.97 3.50 12.31
CA ARG A 45 -13.71 2.24 12.33
C ARG A 45 -14.12 1.77 10.92
N VAL A 46 -14.22 2.70 9.98
CA VAL A 46 -14.56 2.49 8.57
C VAL A 46 -13.43 3.08 7.71
N LEU A 47 -13.23 2.53 6.51
CA LEU A 47 -12.31 3.10 5.53
C LEU A 47 -12.74 4.54 5.21
N SER A 48 -11.83 5.50 5.38
CA SER A 48 -12.11 6.91 5.09
C SER A 48 -12.40 7.10 3.60
N GLU A 49 -13.18 8.12 3.26
CA GLU A 49 -13.50 8.43 1.85
C GLU A 49 -12.24 8.66 1.01
N GLU A 50 -11.20 9.26 1.60
CA GLU A 50 -9.90 9.45 0.96
C GLU A 50 -9.21 8.11 0.64
N ASP A 51 -9.16 7.19 1.60
CA ASP A 51 -8.59 5.85 1.40
C ASP A 51 -9.38 5.06 0.34
N GLY A 52 -10.71 5.13 0.37
CA GLY A 52 -11.57 4.51 -0.63
C GLY A 52 -11.35 5.08 -2.04
N LYS A 53 -11.17 6.40 -2.14
CA LYS A 53 -10.85 7.08 -3.40
C LYS A 53 -9.46 6.69 -3.92
N ASN A 54 -8.46 6.63 -3.03
CA ASN A 54 -7.11 6.20 -3.38
C ASN A 54 -7.10 4.73 -3.86
N LEU A 55 -7.81 3.85 -3.15
CA LEU A 55 -8.00 2.46 -3.55
C LEU A 55 -8.68 2.34 -4.92
N SER A 56 -9.73 3.11 -5.17
CA SER A 56 -10.45 3.06 -6.45
C SER A 56 -9.58 3.54 -7.61
N LYS A 57 -8.81 4.63 -7.41
CA LYS A 57 -7.83 5.12 -8.39
C LYS A 57 -6.74 4.09 -8.66
N ALA A 58 -6.23 3.44 -7.62
CA ALA A 58 -5.24 2.40 -7.71
C ALA A 58 -5.69 1.23 -8.57
N VAL A 59 -6.85 0.65 -8.20
CA VAL A 59 -7.47 -0.48 -8.89
C VAL A 59 -7.74 -0.13 -10.35
N SER A 60 -8.26 1.07 -10.61
CA SER A 60 -8.47 1.57 -11.98
C SER A 60 -7.16 1.78 -12.75
N GLY A 61 -6.11 2.22 -12.06
CA GLY A 61 -4.75 2.36 -12.62
C GLY A 61 -4.14 1.02 -13.01
N PHE A 62 -4.29 -0.02 -12.19
CA PHE A 62 -3.79 -1.36 -12.51
C PHE A 62 -4.47 -1.99 -13.71
N ALA A 63 -5.76 -1.72 -13.92
CA ALA A 63 -6.47 -2.21 -15.11
C ALA A 63 -5.92 -1.62 -16.42
N ASN A 64 -5.28 -0.45 -16.36
CA ASN A 64 -4.78 0.27 -17.54
C ASN A 64 -3.24 0.33 -17.65
N SER A 65 -2.52 0.02 -16.58
CA SER A 65 -1.05 0.05 -16.53
C SER A 65 -0.46 -1.34 -16.33
N SER A 66 0.83 -1.53 -16.66
CA SER A 66 1.57 -2.80 -16.53
C SER A 66 1.83 -3.24 -15.07
N GLY A 67 0.87 -3.03 -14.16
CA GLY A 67 0.95 -3.31 -12.73
C GLY A 67 1.30 -2.09 -11.87
N GLY A 68 1.30 -2.29 -10.55
CA GLY A 68 1.76 -1.30 -9.57
C GLY A 68 1.56 -1.80 -8.13
N VAL A 69 2.31 -1.24 -7.19
CA VAL A 69 2.25 -1.58 -5.77
C VAL A 69 1.88 -0.34 -5.00
N ILE A 70 0.97 -0.47 -4.05
CA ILE A 70 0.60 0.62 -3.15
C ILE A 70 0.85 0.19 -1.74
N VAL A 71 1.55 1.04 -1.00
CA VAL A 71 1.86 0.80 0.41
C VAL A 71 1.18 1.86 1.26
N TRP A 72 0.25 1.42 2.09
CA TRP A 72 -0.37 2.24 3.13
C TRP A 72 0.49 2.26 4.39
N GLY A 73 0.57 3.44 4.99
CA GLY A 73 1.35 3.70 6.20
C GLY A 73 2.71 4.31 5.91
N VAL A 74 2.90 4.91 4.74
CA VAL A 74 4.10 5.69 4.42
C VAL A 74 3.65 7.06 3.94
N ASP A 75 4.19 8.11 4.56
CA ASP A 75 3.97 9.49 4.17
C ASP A 75 5.14 9.89 3.27
N CYS A 76 4.87 10.01 1.97
CA CYS A 76 5.83 10.55 1.01
C CYS A 76 5.50 12.03 0.80
N ARG A 77 6.46 12.91 1.10
CA ARG A 77 6.34 14.35 0.85
C ARG A 77 7.55 14.86 0.11
N ARG A 78 7.29 15.70 -0.88
CA ARG A 78 8.34 16.53 -1.49
C ARG A 78 8.68 17.66 -0.55
N ASP A 79 9.94 17.73 -0.16
CA ASP A 79 10.49 18.86 0.58
C ASP A 79 10.73 20.07 -0.35
N ALA A 80 10.91 21.25 0.22
CA ALA A 80 11.16 22.51 -0.49
C ALA A 80 12.38 22.45 -1.44
N SER A 81 13.30 21.52 -1.21
CA SER A 81 14.47 21.28 -2.05
C SER A 81 14.17 20.41 -3.29
N GLY A 82 12.92 19.97 -3.48
CA GLY A 82 12.51 19.06 -4.55
C GLY A 82 12.85 17.58 -4.28
N ASN A 83 13.34 17.26 -3.08
CA ASN A 83 13.64 15.89 -2.67
C ASN A 83 12.38 15.20 -2.13
N GLU A 84 12.14 13.97 -2.56
CA GLU A 84 11.08 13.12 -2.02
C GLU A 84 11.56 12.46 -0.73
N ASN A 85 10.86 12.74 0.37
CA ASN A 85 11.12 12.16 1.67
C ASN A 85 9.95 11.24 2.04
N ALA A 86 10.22 9.93 2.07
CA ALA A 86 9.30 8.92 2.53
C ALA A 86 9.55 8.64 4.02
N SER A 87 8.52 8.85 4.84
CA SER A 87 8.55 8.62 6.29
C SER A 87 7.56 7.52 6.67
N LYS A 88 8.02 6.56 7.48
CA LYS A 88 7.17 5.47 8.00
C LYS A 88 6.12 6.02 8.96
N MET A 89 4.85 5.85 8.62
CA MET A 89 3.66 6.23 9.41
C MET A 89 2.74 5.01 9.53
N PRO A 90 3.15 3.97 10.28
CA PRO A 90 2.42 2.70 10.33
C PRO A 90 0.97 2.90 10.79
N VAL A 91 0.04 2.21 10.16
CA VAL A 91 -1.36 2.19 10.59
C VAL A 91 -1.49 1.52 11.95
N VAL A 92 -2.46 1.93 12.76
CA VAL A 92 -2.63 1.42 14.13
C VAL A 92 -2.96 -0.07 14.20
N ASP A 93 -3.68 -0.57 13.18
CA ASP A 93 -4.10 -1.96 13.05
C ASP A 93 -4.01 -2.39 11.58
N ALA A 94 -2.87 -2.96 11.20
CA ALA A 94 -2.62 -3.39 9.83
C ALA A 94 -3.57 -4.51 9.40
N HIS A 95 -3.94 -5.41 10.31
CA HIS A 95 -4.82 -6.52 10.00
C HIS A 95 -6.28 -6.07 9.79
N GLY A 96 -6.79 -5.21 10.69
CA GLY A 96 -8.10 -4.59 10.51
C GLY A 96 -8.16 -3.71 9.27
N PHE A 97 -7.10 -2.94 8.97
CA PHE A 97 -7.05 -2.12 7.77
C PHE A 97 -7.04 -2.97 6.48
N ASN A 98 -6.26 -4.05 6.45
CA ASN A 98 -6.27 -5.03 5.36
C ASN A 98 -7.68 -5.59 5.10
N THR A 99 -8.38 -6.00 6.17
CA THR A 99 -9.76 -6.50 6.07
C THR A 99 -10.71 -5.45 5.50
N LYS A 100 -10.58 -4.18 5.90
CA LYS A 100 -11.38 -3.07 5.37
C LYS A 100 -11.14 -2.86 3.87
N LEU A 101 -9.87 -2.87 3.44
CA LEU A 101 -9.50 -2.71 2.03
C LEU A 101 -10.03 -3.87 1.19
N GLN A 102 -9.86 -5.13 1.62
CA GLN A 102 -10.41 -6.30 0.94
C GLN A 102 -11.93 -6.20 0.77
N GLY A 103 -12.63 -5.78 1.83
CA GLY A 103 -14.07 -5.53 1.79
C GLY A 103 -14.45 -4.43 0.80
N ALA A 104 -13.67 -3.36 0.70
CA ALA A 104 -13.91 -2.26 -0.25
C ALA A 104 -13.65 -2.69 -1.70
N VAL A 105 -12.57 -3.41 -1.98
CA VAL A 105 -12.29 -3.98 -3.30
C VAL A 105 -13.40 -4.92 -3.74
N SER A 106 -13.84 -5.81 -2.85
CA SER A 106 -14.92 -6.77 -3.13
C SER A 106 -16.23 -6.10 -3.51
N ARG A 107 -16.48 -4.87 -3.03
CA ARG A 107 -17.67 -4.08 -3.36
C ARG A 107 -17.52 -3.25 -4.64
N SER A 108 -16.30 -3.07 -5.15
CA SER A 108 -16.00 -2.13 -6.22
C SER A 108 -16.02 -2.74 -7.64
N SER A 109 -16.16 -4.06 -7.79
CA SER A 109 -16.17 -4.72 -9.12
C SER A 109 -17.25 -5.79 -9.21
N ILE A 110 -18.08 -5.74 -10.27
CA ILE A 110 -19.06 -6.77 -10.63
C ILE A 110 -18.78 -7.18 -12.08
N PRO A 111 -18.43 -8.45 -12.37
CA PRO A 111 -18.21 -9.55 -11.42
C PRO A 111 -16.94 -9.32 -10.57
N PRO A 112 -16.85 -9.92 -9.36
CA PRO A 112 -15.70 -9.77 -8.47
C PRO A 112 -14.47 -10.33 -9.16
N HIS A 113 -13.71 -9.47 -9.84
CA HIS A 113 -12.44 -9.88 -10.39
C HIS A 113 -11.46 -10.00 -9.22
N PRO A 114 -10.85 -11.18 -8.99
CA PRO A 114 -9.79 -11.38 -8.00
C PRO A 114 -8.47 -10.82 -8.56
N GLY A 115 -8.48 -9.55 -8.96
CA GLY A 115 -7.40 -8.90 -9.71
C GLY A 115 -6.46 -8.06 -8.83
N VAL A 116 -6.61 -8.10 -7.50
CA VAL A 116 -5.64 -7.51 -6.56
C VAL A 116 -5.39 -8.40 -5.35
N GLU A 117 -4.13 -8.44 -4.91
CA GLU A 117 -3.66 -9.09 -3.69
C GLU A 117 -3.32 -8.03 -2.65
N ILE A 118 -3.83 -8.22 -1.43
CA ILE A 118 -3.64 -7.30 -0.32
C ILE A 118 -3.02 -8.07 0.84
N ILE A 119 -1.88 -7.59 1.34
CA ILE A 119 -1.15 -8.19 2.46
C ILE A 119 -0.92 -7.16 3.56
N ALA A 120 -0.97 -7.60 4.80
CA ALA A 120 -0.53 -6.80 5.95
C ALA A 120 0.92 -7.14 6.26
N ILE A 121 1.73 -6.11 6.44
CA ILE A 121 3.12 -6.18 6.90
C ILE A 121 3.15 -5.70 8.34
N GLN A 122 3.80 -6.46 9.20
CA GLN A 122 3.95 -6.11 10.61
C GLN A 122 4.97 -4.98 10.78
N GLY A 123 4.71 -4.06 11.72
CA GLY A 123 5.61 -2.96 12.03
C GLY A 123 6.87 -3.40 12.78
N GLU A 124 7.63 -2.40 13.25
CA GLU A 124 8.86 -2.64 14.03
C GLU A 124 8.61 -3.44 15.31
N ASP A 125 7.44 -3.28 15.90
CA ASP A 125 7.03 -3.97 17.11
C ASP A 125 6.13 -5.17 16.77
N PRO A 126 6.59 -6.42 16.96
CA PRO A 126 5.81 -7.62 16.65
C PRO A 126 4.66 -7.87 17.65
N THR A 127 4.64 -7.16 18.79
CA THR A 127 3.54 -7.24 19.76
C THR A 127 2.45 -6.19 19.49
N SER A 128 2.76 -5.19 18.67
CA SER A 128 1.84 -4.15 18.24
C SER A 128 1.07 -4.60 17.00
N SER A 129 -0.22 -4.28 16.96
CA SER A 129 -1.04 -4.39 15.75
C SER A 129 -0.64 -3.38 14.66
N ARG A 130 0.31 -2.49 14.97
CA ARG A 130 0.81 -1.48 14.05
C ARG A 130 1.57 -2.10 12.89
N GLY A 131 1.37 -1.55 11.71
CA GLY A 131 2.08 -2.03 10.54
C GLY A 131 1.73 -1.28 9.27
N PHE A 132 1.90 -1.95 8.15
CA PHE A 132 1.73 -1.40 6.82
C PHE A 132 0.83 -2.33 6.03
N VAL A 133 0.14 -1.82 5.02
CA VAL A 133 -0.70 -2.66 4.17
C VAL A 133 -0.30 -2.43 2.74
N VAL A 134 -0.07 -3.51 2.01
CA VAL A 134 0.42 -3.48 0.64
C VAL A 134 -0.62 -4.08 -0.28
N LEU A 135 -0.84 -3.44 -1.42
CA LEU A 135 -1.75 -3.89 -2.46
C LEU A 135 -1.04 -3.93 -3.80
N THR A 136 -1.23 -5.02 -4.54
CA THR A 136 -0.75 -5.18 -5.92
C THR A 136 -1.87 -5.79 -6.77
N PRO A 137 -1.92 -5.58 -8.10
CA PRO A 137 -2.78 -6.41 -8.93
C PRO A 137 -2.25 -7.84 -9.00
N THR A 138 -3.16 -8.81 -8.89
CA THR A 138 -2.89 -10.21 -9.25
C THR A 138 -2.94 -10.32 -10.77
N GLU A 139 -1.83 -10.74 -11.39
CA GLU A 139 -1.77 -11.01 -12.83
C GLU A 139 -2.93 -11.94 -13.24
N ILE A 140 -3.68 -11.55 -14.27
CA ILE A 140 -4.72 -12.37 -14.92
C ILE A 140 -4.07 -13.18 -16.04
#